data_AF-C7N0Q9-F1
#
_entry.id   AF-C7N0Q9-F1
#
_cell.length_a   1.000
_cell.length_b   1.000
_cell.length_c   1.000
_cell.angle_alpha   90.00
_cell.angle_beta   90.00
_cell.angle_gamma   90.00
#
_symmetry.space_group_name_H-M   'P 1'
#
loop_
_entity.id
_entity.type
_entity.pdbx_description
1 polymer ?
#
loop_
_entity_poly.entity_id
_entity_poly.type
_entity_poly.pdbx_seq_one_letter_code
_entity_poly.pdbx_strand_id
1 'polypeptide(L)'
;MYRDNKCVVMTATTLGVRNAYKAHGFIPQRYPHVPDDHLALELDFIAALTAEALQACQAGDIDAASKHEADAVQFTHDHLSAWAPFFAEDVRDKGKAPLYATVAQTMAAFVEATVR
;
A
#
# COMPACT_ATOMS: atom_id res chain seq x y z
N MET A 1 8.48 10.01 -2.68
CA MET A 1 8.24 11.31 -3.38
C MET A 1 7.32 12.28 -2.63
N TYR A 2 6.26 11.83 -1.94
CA TYR A 2 5.30 12.72 -1.27
C TYR A 2 5.53 12.93 0.24
N ARG A 3 6.39 12.13 0.89
CA ARG A 3 6.69 12.24 2.34
C ARG A 3 7.97 13.00 2.68
N ASP A 4 8.92 13.09 1.75
CA ASP A 4 10.16 13.83 1.94
C ASP A 4 10.17 15.01 0.99
N ASN A 5 10.44 16.21 1.52
CA ASN A 5 10.44 17.49 0.80
C ASN A 5 11.61 17.63 -0.21
N LYS A 6 12.04 16.52 -0.81
CA LYS A 6 13.04 16.42 -1.88
C LYS A 6 12.67 15.21 -2.73
N CYS A 7 12.59 15.39 -4.06
CA CYS A 7 12.47 14.30 -5.04
C CYS A 7 13.67 13.34 -4.97
N VAL A 8 13.73 12.52 -3.93
CA VAL A 8 14.75 11.49 -3.72
C VAL A 8 14.02 10.15 -3.61
N VAL A 9 14.53 9.15 -4.31
CA VAL A 9 14.05 7.76 -4.29
C VAL A 9 14.95 6.99 -3.32
N MET A 10 14.40 6.04 -2.54
CA MET A 10 15.09 5.28 -1.47
C MET A 10 15.33 6.06 -0.16
N THR A 11 14.31 6.72 0.38
CA THR A 11 14.41 7.38 1.70
C THR A 11 14.00 6.44 2.84
N ALA A 12 14.00 6.92 4.09
CA ALA A 12 13.67 6.10 5.28
C ALA A 12 12.29 5.41 5.18
N THR A 13 11.38 5.96 4.37
CA THR A 13 10.06 5.40 4.07
C THR A 13 10.13 4.13 3.21
N THR A 14 10.99 4.09 2.20
CA THR A 14 11.24 2.90 1.37
C THR A 14 11.84 1.74 2.18
N LEU A 15 12.66 2.06 3.20
CA LEU A 15 13.21 1.04 4.11
C LEU A 15 12.15 0.45 5.05
N GLY A 16 11.17 1.26 5.48
CA GLY A 16 10.01 0.79 6.25
C GLY A 16 9.18 -0.24 5.47
N VAL A 17 8.89 0.05 4.20
CA VAL A 17 8.15 -0.88 3.32
C VAL A 17 8.91 -2.20 3.15
N ARG A 18 10.23 -2.13 2.92
CA ARG A 18 11.07 -3.32 2.80
C ARG A 18 11.07 -4.18 4.07
N ASN A 19 11.02 -3.57 5.24
CA ASN A 19 10.95 -4.31 6.50
C ASN A 19 9.60 -5.01 6.66
N ALA A 20 8.49 -4.35 6.27
CA ALA A 20 7.17 -4.98 6.25
C ALA A 20 7.13 -6.18 5.29
N TYR A 21 7.66 -6.04 4.07
CA TYR A 21 7.76 -7.15 3.11
C TYR A 21 8.55 -8.33 3.69
N LYS A 22 9.71 -8.06 4.31
CA LYS A 22 10.54 -9.10 4.93
C LYS A 22 9.85 -9.79 6.10
N ALA A 23 9.06 -9.07 6.90
CA ALA A 23 8.35 -9.65 8.05
C ALA A 23 7.31 -10.70 7.61
N HIS A 24 6.78 -10.56 6.40
CA HIS A 24 5.81 -11.49 5.81
C HIS A 24 6.41 -12.42 4.73
N GLY A 25 7.74 -12.39 4.53
CA GLY A 25 8.39 -13.18 3.48
C GLY A 25 7.95 -12.81 2.06
N PHE A 26 7.38 -11.61 1.87
CA PHE A 26 6.88 -11.14 0.59
C PHE A 26 8.03 -10.69 -0.33
N ILE A 27 8.01 -11.16 -1.59
CA ILE A 27 8.99 -10.79 -2.62
C ILE A 27 8.26 -10.01 -3.73
N PRO A 28 8.53 -8.71 -3.90
CA PRO A 28 7.89 -7.91 -4.94
C PRO A 28 8.22 -8.42 -6.34
N GLN A 29 7.22 -8.52 -7.22
CA GLN A 29 7.38 -9.12 -8.56
C GLN A 29 8.44 -8.47 -9.45
N ARG A 30 8.81 -7.21 -9.19
CA ARG A 30 9.76 -6.44 -10.00
C ARG A 30 11.02 -6.04 -9.24
N TYR A 31 11.32 -6.70 -8.13
CA TYR A 31 12.55 -6.46 -7.38
C TYR A 31 13.79 -6.85 -8.21
N PRO A 32 14.87 -6.03 -8.26
CA PRO A 32 15.08 -4.72 -7.65
C PRO A 32 14.88 -3.55 -8.64
N HIS A 33 14.15 -3.76 -9.74
CA HIS A 33 14.04 -2.82 -10.86
C HIS A 33 13.07 -1.65 -10.61
N VAL A 34 12.20 -1.76 -9.62
CA VAL A 34 11.22 -0.73 -9.24
C VAL A 34 11.42 -0.42 -7.75
N PRO A 35 11.30 0.85 -7.33
CA PRO A 35 11.36 1.21 -5.91
C PRO A 35 10.30 0.48 -5.08
N ASP A 36 10.65 0.07 -3.86
CA ASP A 36 9.74 -0.67 -2.99
C ASP A 36 8.50 0.15 -2.58
N ASP A 37 8.58 1.49 -2.64
CA ASP A 37 7.47 2.44 -2.39
C ASP A 37 6.61 2.73 -3.64
N HIS A 38 6.68 1.88 -4.66
CA HIS A 38 5.84 2.02 -5.84
C HIS A 38 4.40 1.61 -5.51
N LEU A 39 3.43 2.48 -5.81
CA LEU A 39 2.01 2.29 -5.52
C LEU A 39 1.50 0.86 -5.79
N ALA A 40 1.78 0.34 -6.99
CA ALA A 40 1.33 -0.99 -7.37
C ALA A 40 1.91 -2.11 -6.50
N LEU A 41 3.15 -1.97 -5.98
CA LEU A 41 3.77 -2.96 -5.09
C LEU A 41 3.20 -2.86 -3.68
N GLU A 42 2.91 -1.66 -3.18
CA GLU A 42 2.23 -1.46 -1.90
C GLU A 42 0.81 -2.06 -1.92
N LEU A 43 0.07 -1.87 -3.02
CA LEU A 43 -1.24 -2.48 -3.21
C LEU A 43 -1.17 -4.01 -3.35
N ASP A 44 -0.18 -4.53 -4.06
CA ASP A 44 0.06 -5.99 -4.21
C ASP A 44 0.35 -6.64 -2.84
N PHE A 45 1.10 -5.95 -1.98
CA PHE A 45 1.37 -6.41 -0.62
C PHE A 45 0.11 -6.45 0.25
N ILE A 46 -0.76 -5.44 0.20
CA ILE A 46 -2.06 -5.46 0.90
C ILE A 46 -2.92 -6.60 0.38
N ALA A 47 -2.95 -6.83 -0.93
CA ALA A 47 -3.68 -7.94 -1.52
C ALA A 47 -3.15 -9.29 -1.02
N ALA A 48 -1.83 -9.45 -0.86
CA ALA A 48 -1.23 -10.65 -0.28
C ALA A 48 -1.66 -10.87 1.18
N LEU A 49 -1.59 -9.84 2.04
CA LEU A 49 -2.00 -9.93 3.44
C LEU A 49 -3.48 -10.29 3.61
N THR A 50 -4.35 -9.65 2.82
CA THR A 50 -5.79 -9.95 2.84
C THR A 50 -6.11 -11.35 2.31
N ALA A 51 -5.33 -11.86 1.35
CA ALA A 51 -5.44 -13.25 0.90
C ALA A 51 -5.01 -14.24 1.99
N GLU A 52 -3.93 -13.96 2.73
CA GLU A 52 -3.50 -14.75 3.89
C GLU A 52 -4.57 -14.75 5.00
N ALA A 53 -5.15 -13.58 5.29
CA ALA A 53 -6.25 -13.45 6.25
C ALA A 53 -7.46 -14.31 5.86
N LEU A 54 -7.83 -14.30 4.57
CA LEU A 54 -8.91 -15.12 4.05
C LEU A 54 -8.62 -16.61 4.17
N GLN A 55 -7.40 -17.05 3.85
CA GLN A 55 -6.98 -18.45 3.99
C GLN A 55 -7.02 -18.91 5.45
N ALA A 56 -6.52 -18.10 6.37
CA ALA A 56 -6.56 -18.39 7.81
C ALA A 56 -8.00 -18.50 8.32
N CYS A 57 -8.88 -17.59 7.89
CA CYS A 57 -10.32 -17.63 8.22
C CYS A 57 -10.99 -18.91 7.70
N GLN A 58 -10.68 -19.32 6.46
CA GLN A 58 -11.19 -20.58 5.87
C GLN A 58 -10.66 -21.83 6.60
N ALA A 59 -9.45 -21.77 7.16
CA ALA A 59 -8.86 -22.83 7.97
C ALA A 59 -9.38 -22.85 9.42
N GLY A 60 -10.18 -21.85 9.83
CA GLY A 60 -10.67 -21.69 11.19
C GLY A 60 -9.65 -21.10 12.18
N ASP A 61 -8.51 -20.62 11.69
CA ASP A 61 -7.49 -19.94 12.48
C ASP A 61 -7.80 -18.44 12.54
N ILE A 62 -8.71 -18.08 13.46
CA ILE A 62 -9.19 -16.70 13.61
C ILE A 62 -8.10 -15.76 14.10
N ASP A 63 -7.18 -16.25 14.95
CA ASP A 63 -6.08 -15.43 15.47
C ASP A 63 -5.12 -15.02 14.36
N ALA A 64 -4.75 -15.97 13.48
CA ALA A 64 -3.95 -15.65 12.31
C ALA A 64 -4.70 -14.72 11.35
N ALA A 65 -5.99 -14.95 11.10
CA ALA A 65 -6.80 -14.08 10.23
C ALA A 65 -6.82 -12.63 10.73
N SER A 66 -7.12 -12.42 12.02
CA SER A 66 -7.12 -11.10 12.64
C SER A 66 -5.75 -10.44 12.63
N LYS A 67 -4.67 -11.22 12.78
CA LYS A 67 -3.31 -10.69 12.67
C LYS A 67 -3.01 -10.17 11.26
N HIS A 68 -3.26 -10.96 10.23
CA HIS A 68 -3.01 -10.55 8.83
C HIS A 68 -3.87 -9.33 8.43
N GLU A 69 -5.11 -9.27 8.89
CA GLU A 69 -5.98 -8.10 8.71
C GLU A 69 -5.40 -6.85 9.40
N ALA A 70 -4.99 -6.98 10.67
CA ALA A 70 -4.37 -5.88 11.40
C ALA A 70 -3.07 -5.39 10.75
N ASP A 71 -2.24 -6.30 10.26
CA ASP A 71 -1.00 -5.97 9.54
C ASP A 71 -1.31 -5.22 8.23
N ALA A 72 -2.38 -5.61 7.51
CA ALA A 72 -2.83 -4.90 6.30
C ALA A 72 -3.33 -3.49 6.59
N VAL A 73 -4.13 -3.31 7.64
CA VAL A 73 -4.63 -1.99 8.08
C VAL A 73 -3.47 -1.10 8.53
N GLN A 74 -2.55 -1.63 9.35
CA GLN A 74 -1.38 -0.90 9.83
C GLN A 74 -0.48 -0.47 8.67
N PHE A 75 -0.21 -1.36 7.72
CA PHE A 75 0.57 -1.01 6.53
C PHE A 75 -0.11 0.08 5.70
N THR A 76 -1.43 -0.03 5.49
CA THR A 76 -2.22 0.97 4.77
C THR A 76 -2.12 2.34 5.44
N HIS A 77 -2.26 2.39 6.77
CA HIS A 77 -2.14 3.60 7.56
C HIS A 77 -0.73 4.23 7.47
N ASP A 78 0.30 3.43 7.71
CA ASP A 78 1.67 3.93 7.83
C ASP A 78 2.31 4.30 6.49
N HIS A 79 1.86 3.67 5.39
CA HIS A 79 2.43 3.82 4.06
C HIS A 79 1.52 4.57 3.11
N LEU A 80 0.32 4.06 2.81
CA LEU A 80 -0.57 4.60 1.76
C LEU A 80 -1.33 5.86 2.20
N SER A 81 -1.93 5.86 3.40
CA SER A 81 -2.76 6.98 3.88
C SER A 81 -1.99 8.29 3.98
N ALA A 82 -0.67 8.21 4.19
CA ALA A 82 0.20 9.37 4.31
C ALA A 82 0.36 10.18 3.00
N TRP A 83 0.10 9.59 1.83
CA TRP A 83 0.34 10.27 0.55
C TRP A 83 -0.69 10.00 -0.55
N ALA A 84 -1.45 8.92 -0.48
CA ALA A 84 -2.46 8.56 -1.49
C ALA A 84 -3.49 9.68 -1.77
N PRO A 85 -3.99 10.44 -0.77
CA PRO A 85 -4.91 11.56 -1.04
C PRO A 85 -4.26 12.67 -1.89
N PHE A 86 -3.04 13.09 -1.55
CA PHE A 86 -2.31 14.13 -2.29
C PHE A 86 -1.98 13.69 -3.71
N PHE A 87 -1.61 12.42 -3.90
CA PHE A 87 -1.41 11.84 -5.22
C PHE A 87 -2.70 11.86 -6.05
N ALA A 88 -3.83 11.50 -5.47
CA ALA A 88 -5.12 11.51 -6.17
C ALA A 88 -5.55 12.93 -6.59
N GLU A 89 -5.32 13.93 -5.74
CA GLU A 89 -5.54 15.34 -6.08
C GLU A 89 -4.62 15.80 -7.22
N ASP A 90 -3.33 15.46 -7.16
CA ASP A 90 -2.37 15.79 -8.21
C ASP A 90 -2.75 15.17 -9.56
N VAL A 91 -3.16 13.90 -9.58
CA VAL A 91 -3.60 13.23 -10.82
C VAL A 91 -4.89 13.86 -11.36
N ARG A 92 -5.81 14.29 -10.50
CA ARG A 92 -7.02 15.03 -10.91
C ARG A 92 -6.67 16.38 -11.54
N ASP A 93 -5.82 17.16 -10.88
CA ASP A 93 -5.61 18.56 -11.23
C ASP A 93 -4.61 18.74 -12.38
N LYS A 94 -3.64 17.83 -12.51
CA LYS A 94 -2.57 17.90 -13.53
C LYS A 94 -2.75 16.87 -14.65
N GLY A 95 -3.56 15.85 -14.45
CA GLY A 95 -3.75 14.76 -15.39
C GLY A 95 -4.58 15.17 -16.61
N LYS A 96 -4.22 14.63 -17.78
CA LYS A 96 -5.03 14.75 -19.02
C LYS A 96 -5.90 13.52 -19.28
N ALA A 97 -5.96 12.59 -18.32
CA ALA A 97 -6.58 11.28 -18.48
C ALA A 97 -7.64 11.06 -17.37
N PRO A 98 -8.93 11.31 -17.67
CA PRO A 98 -10.02 11.20 -16.69
C PRO A 98 -10.09 9.84 -16.00
N LEU A 99 -9.78 8.75 -16.72
CA LEU A 99 -9.75 7.40 -16.17
C LEU A 99 -8.77 7.28 -14.99
N TYR A 100 -7.53 7.75 -15.13
CA TYR A 100 -6.53 7.66 -14.06
C TYR A 100 -6.86 8.56 -12.87
N ALA A 101 -7.51 9.70 -13.11
CA ALA A 101 -8.02 10.55 -12.05
C ALA A 101 -9.10 9.84 -11.22
N THR A 102 -10.08 9.20 -11.88
CA THR A 102 -11.11 8.42 -11.19
C THR A 102 -10.50 7.25 -10.40
N VAL A 103 -9.58 6.49 -11.01
CA VAL A 103 -8.91 5.36 -10.33
C VAL A 103 -8.14 5.83 -9.10
N ALA A 104 -7.37 6.92 -9.20
CA ALA A 104 -6.60 7.44 -8.07
C ALA A 104 -7.52 7.94 -6.94
N GLN A 105 -8.64 8.59 -7.27
CA GLN A 105 -9.63 9.03 -6.28
C GLN A 105 -10.33 7.85 -5.59
N THR A 106 -10.75 6.84 -6.35
CA THR A 106 -11.35 5.63 -5.77
C THR A 106 -10.38 4.92 -4.84
N MET A 107 -9.11 4.82 -5.23
CA MET A 107 -8.07 4.25 -4.40
C MET A 107 -7.86 5.06 -3.11
N ALA A 108 -7.80 6.39 -3.17
CA ALA A 108 -7.65 7.23 -1.98
C ALA A 108 -8.84 7.07 -1.02
N ALA A 109 -10.07 7.03 -1.55
CA ALA A 109 -11.27 6.79 -0.74
C ALA A 109 -11.28 5.38 -0.11
N PHE A 110 -10.81 4.37 -0.83
CA PHE A 110 -10.63 3.01 -0.30
C PHE A 110 -9.64 3.01 0.86
N VAL A 111 -8.45 3.59 0.67
CA VAL A 111 -7.42 3.71 1.69
C VAL A 111 -7.96 4.42 2.95
N GLU A 112 -8.70 5.51 2.78
CA GLU A 112 -9.33 6.23 3.89
C GLU A 112 -10.37 5.38 4.63
N ALA A 113 -11.19 4.60 3.91
CA ALA A 113 -12.18 3.72 4.51
C ALA A 113 -11.56 2.53 5.27
N THR A 114 -10.39 2.04 4.83
CA THR A 114 -9.69 0.91 5.47
C THR A 114 -9.05 1.28 6.80
N VAL A 115 -8.70 2.55 7.02
CA VAL A 115 -8.01 3.01 8.24
C VAL A 115 -8.92 3.71 9.27
N ARG A 116 -10.22 3.80 8.99
CA ARG A 116 -11.25 4.37 9.89
C ARG A 116 -11.77 3.32 10.86
#